data_AF-A0A1M5N7P1-F1
#
_entry.id   AF-A0A1M5N7P1-F1
#
_cell.length_a   1.000
_cell.length_b   1.000
_cell.length_c   1.000
_cell.angle_alpha   90.00
_cell.angle_beta   90.00
_cell.angle_gamma   90.00
#
_symmetry.space_group_name_H-M   'P 1'
#
loop_
_entity.id
_entity.type
_entity.pdbx_description
1 polymer ?
#
loop_
_entity_poly.entity_id
_entity_poly.type
_entity_poly.pdbx_seq_one_letter_code
_entity_poly.pdbx_strand_id
1 'polypeptide(L)' 'MDIQDIKETIPHRYPFLLVDKVLEVEEGKRVVGLKNVTINEPFFQG' A
#
# COMPACT_ATOMS: atom_id res chain seq x y z
N MET A 1 4.71 -10.19 -1.08
CA MET A 1 4.87 -9.37 0.14
C MET A 1 3.50 -8.86 0.50
N ASP A 2 3.01 -9.27 1.66
CA ASP A 2 1.65 -9.00 2.13
C ASP A 2 1.61 -7.72 2.98
N ILE A 3 0.41 -7.23 3.28
CA ILE A 3 0.24 -5.93 3.94
C ILE A 3 0.92 -5.82 5.33
N GLN A 4 1.16 -6.96 5.99
CA GLN A 4 1.90 -7.00 7.25
C GLN A 4 3.38 -6.68 7.05
N ASP A 5 4.03 -7.31 6.07
CA ASP A 5 5.41 -7.02 5.71
C ASP A 5 5.59 -5.55 5.30
N ILE A 6 4.61 -5.01 4.57
CA ILE A 6 4.61 -3.60 4.17
C ILE A 6 4.53 -2.70 5.41
N LYS A 7 3.65 -3.00 6.37
CA LYS A 7 3.52 -2.23 7.63
C LYS A 7 4.78 -2.28 8.50
N GLU A 8 5.56 -3.35 8.44
CA GLU A 8 6.85 -3.44 9.14
C GLU A 8 7.96 -2.69 8.40
N THR A 9 7.92 -2.70 7.06
CA THR A 9 8.93 -2.04 6.22
C THR A 9 8.76 -0.52 6.18
N ILE A 10 7.52 -0.04 6.13
CA ILE A 10 7.21 1.41 6.10
C ILE A 10 6.40 1.84 7.32
N PRO A 11 6.72 3.01 7.92
CA PRO A 11 6.04 3.53 9.10
C PRO A 11 4.62 4.06 8.81
N HIS A 12 4.21 4.13 7.53
CA HIS A 12 2.90 4.62 7.13
C HIS A 12 1.78 3.77 7.72
N ARG A 13 0.73 4.43 8.22
CA ARG A 13 -0.48 3.82 8.78
C ARG A 13 -1.70 4.47 8.15
N TYR A 14 -2.86 3.86 8.36
CA TYR A 14 -4.14 4.46 7.96
C TYR A 14 -4.24 5.89 8.52
N PRO A 15 -4.68 6.89 7.72
CA PRO A 15 -5.22 6.81 6.35
C PRO A 15 -4.20 7.02 5.22
N PHE A 16 -2.90 7.07 5.51
CA PHE A 16 -1.82 7.34 4.52
C PHE A 16 -1.13 6.08 3.98
N LEU A 17 -1.44 4.89 4.50
CA LEU A 17 -0.97 3.63 3.92
C LEU A 17 -1.81 3.29 2.69
N LEU A 18 -1.30 3.61 1.49
CA LEU A 18 -2.00 3.49 0.21
C LEU A 18 -1.49 2.32 -0.65
N VAL A 19 -0.87 1.31 -0.04
CA VAL A 19 -0.37 0.11 -0.74
C VAL A 19 -0.94 -1.12 -0.02
N ASP A 20 -1.75 -1.91 -0.71
CA ASP A 20 -2.38 -3.10 -0.13
C ASP A 20 -1.53 -4.36 -0.32
N LYS A 21 -0.90 -4.49 -1.49
CA LYS A 21 -0.08 -5.65 -1.83
C LYS A 21 1.04 -5.26 -2.77
N VAL A 22 2.19 -5.92 -2.63
CA VAL A 22 3.28 -5.82 -3.62
C VAL A 22 3.33 -7.11 -4.42
N LEU A 23 3.15 -6.98 -5.74
CA LEU A 23 3.12 -8.07 -6.71
C LEU A 23 4.52 -8.43 -7.18
N GLU A 24 5.36 -7.43 -7.48
CA GLU A 24 6.74 -7.63 -7.93
C GLU A 24 7.69 -6.64 -7.25
N VAL A 25 8.89 -7.11 -6.92
CA VAL A 25 9.99 -6.32 -6.36
C VAL A 25 11.26 -6.65 -7.13
N GLU A 26 11.82 -5.67 -7.83
CA GLU A 26 13.20 -5.68 -8.30
C GLU A 26 13.99 -4.69 -7.44
N GLU A 27 14.77 -5.22 -6.50
CA GLU A 27 15.56 -4.42 -5.57
C GLU A 27 16.46 -3.42 -6.30
N GLY A 28 16.37 -2.15 -5.91
CA GLY A 28 17.14 -1.05 -6.50
C GLY A 28 16.70 -0.63 -7.91
N LYS A 29 15.64 -1.23 -8.48
CA LYS A 29 15.15 -0.90 -9.83
C LYS A 29 13.67 -0.54 -9.88
N ARG A 30 12.79 -1.43 -9.41
CA ARG A 30 11.34 -1.30 -9.63
C ARG A 30 10.53 -2.02 -8.55
N VAL A 31 9.35 -1.47 -8.24
CA VAL A 31 8.32 -2.17 -7.47
C VAL A 31 6.99 -2.07 -8.20
N VAL A 32 6.22 -3.15 -8.20
CA VAL A 32 4.84 -3.18 -8.70
C VAL A 32 3.92 -3.48 -7.53
N GLY A 33 3.21 -2.45 -7.07
CA GLY A 33 2.21 -2.55 -6.01
C GLY A 33 0.79 -2.46 -6.55
N LEU A 34 -0.15 -2.99 -5.79
CA LEU A 34 -1.57 -2.88 -6.02
C LEU A 34 -2.21 -2.10 -4.86
N LYS A 35 -3.03 -1.10 -5.22
CA LYS A 35 -3.89 -0.35 -4.31
C LYS A 35 -5.34 -0.62 -4.72
N ASN A 36 -6.12 -1.18 -3.82
CA ASN A 36 -7.56 -1.31 -3.98
C ASN A 36 -8.22 0.01 -3.59
N VAL A 37 -8.85 0.66 -4.56
CA VAL A 37 -9.59 1.91 -4.31
C VAL A 37 -11.04 1.55 -3.98
N THR A 38 -11.54 2.00 -2.84
CA THR A 38 -12.93 1.75 -2.42
C THR A 38 -13.60 3.03 -1.94
N ILE A 39 -14.90 3.15 -2.18
CA ILE A 39 -15.71 4.30 -1.73
C ILE A 39 -15.72 4.48 -0.21
N ASN A 40 -15.33 3.44 0.55
CA ASN A 40 -15.19 3.48 1.99
C ASN A 40 -13.86 4.11 2.48
N GLU A 41 -13.02 4.63 1.58
CA GLU A 41 -11.82 5.38 1.97
C GLU A 41 -12.16 6.82 2.43
N PRO A 42 -11.50 7.34 3.47
CA PRO A 42 -11.89 8.58 4.15
C PRO A 42 -11.77 9.83 3.27
N PHE A 43 -10.97 9.78 2.19
CA PHE A 43 -10.86 10.88 1.23
C PHE A 43 -12.04 10.96 0.25
N PHE A 44 -12.92 9.96 0.20
CA PHE A 44 -14.16 10.02 -0.57
C PHE A 44 -15.31 10.68 0.19
N GLN A 45 -15.19 10.94 1.50
CA GLN A 45 -16.28 11.50 2.32
C GLN A 45 -16.58 12.99 2.06
N GLY A 46 -15.77 13.68 1.24
CA GLY A 46 -16.12 14.98 0.64
C GLY A 46 -16.48 16.08 1.63
#